data_AF-A0A392P8Q7-F1
#
_entry.id   AF-A0A392P8Q7-F1
#
_cell.length_a   1.000
_cell.length_b   1.000
_cell.length_c   1.000
_cell.angle_alpha   90.00
_cell.angle_beta   90.00
_cell.angle_gamma   90.00
#
_symmetry.space_group_name_H-M   'P 1'
#
loop_
_entity.id
_entity.type
_entity.pdbx_description
1 polymer ?
#
loop_
_entity_poly.entity_id
_entity_poly.type
_entity_poly.pdbx_seq_one_letter_code
_entity_poly.pdbx_strand_id
1 'polypeptide(L)'
;MAEYHAAARAVGGCPIYVSDKPGHHDFNLLKKLVLPDGSILRGKLPGRPTKDCLFADPARDGKSLLKIWNMNDYSGVVGVFNCQGAGWCKVGKKNLIHDENPGTVTGIIRAKDIDYLSTVADDKWTGDAVIFSHLS
;
A
#
# COMPACT_ATOMS: atom_id res chain seq x y z
N MET A 1 7.70 -10.77 -2.37
CA MET A 1 6.32 -10.66 -2.94
C MET A 1 5.21 -10.73 -1.91
N ALA A 2 5.18 -11.71 -1.00
CA ALA A 2 4.09 -11.84 -0.03
C ALA A 2 3.89 -10.58 0.84
N GLU A 3 4.98 -9.97 1.32
CA GLU A 3 4.94 -8.73 2.11
C GLU A 3 4.37 -7.54 1.35
N TYR A 4 4.75 -7.36 0.08
CA TYR A 4 4.21 -6.33 -0.80
C TYR A 4 2.68 -6.45 -0.94
N HIS A 5 2.21 -7.67 -1.22
CA HIS A 5 0.77 -7.93 -1.32
C HIS A 5 0.05 -7.73 0.02
N ALA A 6 0.65 -8.19 1.12
CA ALA A 6 0.11 -8.01 2.47
C ALA A 6 -0.06 -6.53 2.82
N ALA A 7 0.95 -5.69 2.55
CA ALA A 7 0.87 -4.24 2.75
C ALA A 7 -0.24 -3.60 1.89
N ALA A 8 -0.33 -3.98 0.62
CA ALA A 8 -1.41 -3.49 -0.26
C ALA A 8 -2.80 -3.91 0.24
N ARG A 9 -2.95 -5.12 0.80
CA ARG A 9 -4.20 -5.59 1.40
C ARG A 9 -4.55 -4.85 2.68
N ALA A 10 -3.56 -4.60 3.55
CA ALA A 10 -3.76 -3.85 4.79
C ALA A 10 -4.27 -2.43 4.52
N VAL A 11 -3.68 -1.74 3.53
CA VAL A 11 -4.11 -0.39 3.13
C VAL A 11 -5.40 -0.42 2.30
N GLY A 12 -5.65 -1.50 1.56
CA GLY A 12 -6.77 -1.60 0.63
C GLY A 12 -8.17 -1.65 1.27
N GLY A 13 -8.28 -1.88 2.58
CA GLY A 13 -9.56 -2.00 3.29
C GLY A 13 -10.35 -3.27 2.94
N CYS A 14 -9.79 -4.16 2.13
CA CYS A 14 -10.42 -5.42 1.74
C CYS A 14 -10.22 -6.50 2.81
N PRO A 15 -11.08 -7.53 2.85
CA PRO A 15 -10.81 -8.73 3.64
C PRO A 15 -9.48 -9.39 3.25
N ILE A 16 -8.80 -9.98 4.24
CA ILE A 16 -7.57 -10.75 4.04
C ILE A 16 -7.93 -12.22 4.13
N TYR A 17 -7.67 -12.95 3.04
CA TYR A 17 -7.84 -14.40 2.96
C TYR A 17 -6.46 -15.05 2.76
N VAL A 18 -6.21 -16.15 3.47
CA VAL A 18 -4.98 -16.93 3.37
C VAL A 18 -5.32 -18.25 2.72
N SER A 19 -4.61 -18.59 1.64
CA SER A 19 -4.81 -19.82 0.88
C SER A 19 -3.51 -20.62 0.71
N ASP A 20 -2.50 -20.36 1.55
CA ASP A 20 -1.28 -21.14 1.54
C ASP A 20 -1.58 -22.59 1.90
N LYS A 21 -0.73 -23.51 1.44
CA LYS A 21 -0.82 -24.91 1.79
C LYS A 21 -0.78 -25.06 3.33
N PRO A 22 -1.64 -25.90 3.94
CA PRO A 22 -1.58 -26.18 5.37
C PRO A 22 -0.16 -26.54 5.83
N GLY A 23 0.30 -25.92 6.91
CA GLY A 23 1.66 -26.10 7.45
C GLY A 23 2.75 -25.25 6.78
N HIS A 24 2.43 -24.47 5.74
CA HIS A 24 3.38 -23.61 5.02
C HIS A 24 3.03 -22.11 5.11
N HIS A 25 2.32 -21.71 6.16
CA HIS A 25 1.99 -20.31 6.40
C HIS A 25 3.20 -19.51 6.88
N ASP A 26 3.34 -18.29 6.39
CA ASP A 26 4.29 -17.32 6.95
C ASP A 26 3.65 -16.60 8.14
N PHE A 27 3.80 -17.17 9.34
CA PHE A 27 3.27 -16.56 10.56
C PHE A 27 3.94 -15.22 10.92
N ASN A 28 5.17 -14.97 10.46
CA ASN A 28 5.82 -13.69 10.71
C ASN A 28 5.12 -12.59 9.90
N LEU A 29 4.74 -12.89 8.66
CA LEU A 29 3.93 -11.98 7.86
C LEU A 29 2.51 -11.82 8.40
N LEU A 30 1.83 -12.92 8.76
CA LEU A 30 0.46 -12.85 9.26
C LEU A 30 0.36 -12.03 10.56
N LYS A 31 1.35 -12.14 11.45
CA LYS A 31 1.44 -11.32 12.67
C LYS A 31 1.56 -9.82 12.38
N LYS A 32 2.07 -9.41 11.21
CA LYS A 32 2.11 -7.99 10.80
C LYS A 32 0.73 -7.46 10.36
N LEU A 33 -0.22 -8.36 10.06
CA LEU A 33 -1.56 -8.01 9.57
C LEU A 33 -2.63 -8.03 10.68
N VAL A 34 -2.30 -8.53 11.86
CA VAL A 34 -3.22 -8.70 12.98
C VAL A 34 -2.71 -7.94 14.21
N LEU A 35 -3.64 -7.50 15.06
CA LEU A 35 -3.34 -7.00 16.39
C LEU A 35 -3.02 -8.16 17.34
N PRO A 36 -2.41 -7.89 18.52
CA PRO A 36 -2.07 -8.94 19.49
C PRO A 36 -3.26 -9.80 19.96
N ASP A 37 -4.48 -9.26 19.89
CA ASP A 37 -5.73 -9.96 20.22
C ASP A 37 -6.30 -10.78 19.05
N GLY A 38 -5.62 -10.79 17.89
CA GLY A 38 -6.02 -11.49 16.68
C GLY A 38 -7.02 -10.74 15.80
N SER A 39 -7.47 -9.55 16.20
CA SER A 39 -8.30 -8.70 15.34
C SER A 39 -7.48 -8.08 14.21
N ILE A 40 -8.14 -7.60 13.15
CA ILE A 40 -7.49 -6.94 12.01
C ILE A 40 -7.82 -5.46 11.99
N LEU A 41 -6.82 -4.63 11.67
CA LEU A 41 -7.08 -3.25 11.29
C LEU A 41 -7.59 -3.22 9.85
N ARG A 42 -8.85 -2.78 9.67
CA ARG A 42 -9.47 -2.66 8.35
C ARG A 42 -9.83 -1.20 8.09
N GLY A 43 -9.35 -0.66 6.98
CA GLY A 43 -9.78 0.65 6.50
C GLY A 43 -11.28 0.67 6.18
N LYS A 44 -11.91 1.82 6.41
CA LYS A 44 -13.34 2.06 6.18
C LYS A 44 -13.69 2.21 4.71
N LEU A 45 -12.73 2.59 3.88
CA LEU A 45 -12.91 2.84 2.46
C LEU A 45 -12.22 1.75 1.63
N PRO A 46 -12.55 1.59 0.34
CA PRO A 46 -11.64 0.91 -0.56
C PRO A 46 -10.34 1.71 -0.68
N GLY A 47 -9.21 1.02 -0.84
CA GLY A 47 -7.93 1.68 -1.13
C GLY A 47 -8.03 2.50 -2.42
N ARG A 48 -7.68 3.78 -2.34
CA ARG A 48 -7.77 4.72 -3.47
C ARG A 48 -6.39 5.29 -3.79
N PRO A 49 -6.04 5.48 -5.08
CA PRO A 49 -4.84 6.21 -5.42
C PRO A 49 -4.92 7.66 -4.90
N THR A 50 -3.77 8.23 -4.51
CA THR A 50 -3.69 9.69 -4.29
C THR A 50 -3.89 10.42 -5.61
N LYS A 51 -4.43 11.63 -5.57
CA LYS A 51 -4.77 12.40 -6.78
C LYS A 51 -3.60 12.55 -7.74
N ASP A 52 -2.41 12.75 -7.20
CA ASP A 52 -1.21 13.04 -7.97
C ASP A 52 -0.60 11.83 -8.68
N CYS A 53 -0.98 10.60 -8.32
CA CYS A 53 -0.58 9.39 -9.04
C CYS A 53 -1.71 8.78 -9.90
N LEU A 54 -2.90 9.40 -9.95
CA LEU A 54 -4.07 8.85 -10.64
C LEU A 54 -3.87 8.64 -12.15
N PHE A 55 -3.12 9.54 -12.79
CA PHE A 55 -2.83 9.52 -14.24
C PHE A 55 -1.38 9.19 -14.56
N ALA A 56 -0.61 8.73 -13.56
CA ALA A 56 0.75 8.28 -13.76
C ALA A 56 0.80 6.79 -14.13
N ASP A 57 1.90 6.37 -14.77
CA ASP A 57 2.23 4.95 -14.94
C ASP A 57 3.32 4.57 -13.93
N PRO A 58 2.96 4.24 -12.66
CA PRO A 58 3.93 3.97 -11.59
C PRO A 58 4.75 2.68 -11.82
N ALA A 59 4.45 1.93 -12.88
CA ALA A 59 5.15 0.70 -13.20
C ALA A 59 6.25 0.89 -14.26
N ARG A 60 6.22 1.99 -15.03
CA ARG A 60 7.06 2.13 -16.23
C ARG A 60 7.65 3.51 -16.48
N ASP A 61 7.14 4.55 -15.83
CA ASP A 61 7.58 5.92 -16.13
C ASP A 61 8.92 6.31 -15.47
N GLY A 62 9.52 5.41 -14.68
CA GLY A 62 10.79 5.60 -14.00
C GLY A 62 10.80 6.66 -12.90
N LYS A 63 9.64 7.22 -12.52
CA LYS A 63 9.58 8.39 -11.62
C LYS A 63 8.40 8.42 -10.66
N SER A 64 7.31 7.72 -10.94
CA SER A 64 6.11 7.78 -10.10
C SER A 64 6.05 6.61 -9.13
N LEU A 65 5.63 6.92 -7.90
CA LEU A 65 5.27 5.93 -6.88
C LEU A 65 3.76 5.69 -6.92
N LEU A 66 3.34 4.44 -6.76
CA LEU A 66 1.94 4.15 -6.49
C LEU A 66 1.66 4.48 -5.03
N LYS A 67 0.75 5.42 -4.79
CA LYS A 67 0.36 5.82 -3.44
C LYS A 67 -1.11 5.52 -3.25
N ILE A 68 -1.42 4.61 -2.35
CA ILE A 68 -2.79 4.22 -2.02
C ILE A 68 -3.10 4.75 -0.63
N TRP A 69 -4.25 5.41 -0.46
CA TRP A 69 -4.71 5.90 0.83
C TRP A 69 -6.04 5.25 1.24
N ASN A 70 -6.27 5.26 2.55
CA ASN A 70 -7.49 4.81 3.20
C ASN A 70 -7.66 5.54 4.55
N MET A 71 -8.80 5.35 5.21
CA MET A 71 -9.16 5.95 6.49
C MET A 71 -9.58 4.86 7.48
N ASN A 72 -9.32 5.06 8.77
CA ASN A 72 -9.89 4.25 9.85
C ASN A 72 -10.66 5.15 10.84
N ASP A 73 -11.08 4.63 11.99
CA ASP A 73 -11.80 5.40 13.02
C ASP A 73 -11.00 6.54 13.65
N TYR A 74 -9.67 6.46 13.60
CA TYR A 74 -8.76 7.30 14.35
C TYR A 74 -7.78 8.10 13.47
N SER A 75 -7.44 7.59 12.29
CA SER A 75 -6.39 8.17 11.43
C SER A 75 -6.57 7.87 9.94
N GLY A 76 -5.75 8.53 9.12
CA GLY A 76 -5.52 8.17 7.71
C GLY A 76 -4.31 7.25 7.56
N VAL A 77 -4.34 6.37 6.57
CA VAL A 77 -3.23 5.47 6.24
C VAL A 77 -2.86 5.63 4.77
N VAL A 78 -1.57 5.74 4.47
CA VAL A 78 -1.04 5.79 3.10
C VAL A 78 0.00 4.70 2.93
N GLY A 79 -0.22 3.81 1.96
CA GLY A 79 0.78 2.88 1.45
C GLY A 79 1.49 3.47 0.24
N VAL A 80 2.82 3.45 0.25
CA VAL A 80 3.65 3.93 -0.85
C VAL A 80 4.44 2.77 -1.42
N PHE A 81 4.31 2.55 -2.72
CA PHE A 81 4.85 1.38 -3.40
C PHE A 81 5.69 1.81 -4.59
N ASN A 82 6.94 1.33 -4.63
CA ASN A 82 7.73 1.36 -5.86
C ASN A 82 7.30 0.17 -6.72
N CYS A 83 6.57 0.44 -7.81
CA CYS A 83 6.06 -0.57 -8.72
C CYS A 83 6.88 -0.68 -10.01
N GLN A 84 7.97 0.07 -10.12
CA GLN A 84 8.74 0.17 -11.36
C GLN A 84 9.25 -1.20 -11.80
N GLY A 85 9.23 -1.45 -13.10
CA GLY A 85 9.57 -2.74 -13.68
C GLY A 85 8.45 -3.77 -13.65
N ALA A 86 7.34 -3.57 -12.92
CA ALA A 86 6.22 -4.50 -12.94
C ALA A 86 5.42 -4.43 -14.25
N GLY A 87 4.85 -5.55 -14.68
CA GLY A 87 3.97 -5.59 -15.85
C GLY A 87 3.03 -6.79 -15.86
N TRP A 88 1.91 -6.66 -16.56
CA TRP A 88 0.99 -7.76 -16.82
C TRP A 88 1.06 -8.20 -18.29
N CYS A 89 1.40 -9.46 -18.53
CA CYS A 89 1.32 -10.05 -19.86
C CYS A 89 -0.09 -10.59 -20.13
N LYS A 90 -0.83 -9.93 -21.02
CA LYS A 90 -2.19 -10.36 -21.40
C LYS A 90 -2.21 -11.74 -22.06
N VAL A 91 -1.22 -12.05 -22.89
CA VAL A 91 -1.15 -13.31 -23.64
C VAL A 91 -0.82 -14.48 -22.71
N GLY A 92 0.25 -14.35 -21.92
CA GLY A 92 0.69 -15.37 -20.98
C GLY A 92 -0.10 -15.41 -19.67
N LYS A 93 -1.03 -14.46 -19.45
CA LYS A 93 -1.82 -14.28 -18.22
C LYS A 93 -0.96 -14.35 -16.95
N LYS A 94 0.19 -13.69 -16.97
CA LYS A 94 1.15 -13.70 -15.87
C LYS A 94 1.76 -12.33 -15.63
N ASN A 95 2.15 -12.08 -14.38
CA ASN A 95 2.99 -10.94 -14.05
C ASN A 95 4.38 -11.15 -14.67
N LEU A 96 4.91 -10.09 -15.25
CA LEU A 96 6.27 -10.00 -15.77
C LEU A 96 7.01 -8.91 -14.99
N ILE A 97 8.32 -9.10 -14.88
CA ILE A 97 9.25 -8.09 -14.41
C ILE A 97 10.07 -7.68 -15.63
N HIS A 98 9.91 -6.44 -16.07
CA HIS A 98 10.60 -5.83 -17.21
C HIS A 98 11.93 -5.20 -16.80
N ASP A 99 12.08 -4.88 -15.52
CA ASP A 99 13.31 -4.39 -14.90
C ASP A 99 13.42 -5.04 -13.51
N GLU A 100 14.43 -5.87 -13.31
CA GLU A 100 14.64 -6.59 -12.04
C GLU A 100 15.30 -5.73 -10.97
N ASN A 101 15.90 -4.60 -11.36
CA ASN A 101 16.58 -3.69 -10.44
C ASN A 101 16.21 -2.24 -10.76
N PRO A 102 14.92 -1.87 -10.61
CA PRO A 102 14.47 -0.52 -10.88
C PRO A 102 15.21 0.47 -9.98
N GLY A 103 15.56 1.63 -10.56
CA GLY A 103 16.23 2.69 -9.82
C GLY A 103 15.42 3.20 -8.62
N THR A 104 16.11 3.87 -7.69
CA THR A 104 15.46 4.54 -6.57
C THR A 104 14.57 5.67 -7.07
N VAL A 105 13.30 5.66 -6.65
CA VAL A 105 12.34 6.72 -6.93
C VAL A 105 12.10 7.54 -5.66
N THR A 106 12.08 8.87 -5.79
CA THR A 106 11.70 9.79 -4.73
C THR A 106 10.35 10.42 -5.03
N GLY A 107 9.51 10.56 -4.01
CA GLY A 107 8.20 11.19 -4.13
C GLY A 107 7.83 11.98 -2.88
N ILE A 108 6.72 12.70 -2.96
CA ILE A 108 6.18 13.53 -1.88
C ILE A 108 4.76 13.08 -1.59
N ILE A 109 4.37 13.10 -0.31
CA ILE A 109 2.98 12.94 0.13
C ILE A 109 2.47 14.32 0.55
N ARG A 110 1.29 14.70 0.08
CA ARG A 110 0.67 15.98 0.46
C ARG A 110 -0.77 15.74 0.90
N ALA A 111 -1.18 16.50 1.92
CA ALA A 111 -2.54 16.47 2.44
C ALA A 111 -3.60 16.66 1.34
N LYS A 112 -3.37 17.60 0.42
CA LYS A 112 -4.29 17.92 -0.68
C LYS A 112 -4.57 16.76 -1.65
N ASP A 113 -3.69 15.75 -1.67
CA ASP A 113 -3.81 14.60 -2.57
C ASP A 113 -4.72 13.50 -1.97
N ILE A 114 -5.28 13.72 -0.77
CA ILE A 114 -6.15 12.82 0.01
C ILE A 114 -7.48 13.53 0.33
N ASP A 115 -8.58 13.09 -0.26
CA ASP A 115 -9.88 13.79 -0.19
C ASP A 115 -10.49 13.89 1.21
N TYR A 116 -10.21 12.93 2.10
CA TYR A 116 -10.86 12.84 3.42
C TYR A 116 -9.90 13.08 4.58
N LEU A 117 -8.68 13.56 4.32
CA LEU A 117 -7.71 13.75 5.39
C LEU A 117 -8.20 14.76 6.45
N SER A 118 -8.89 15.81 6.01
CA SER A 118 -9.41 16.85 6.91
C SER A 118 -10.44 16.34 7.92
N THR A 119 -10.97 15.13 7.76
CA THR A 119 -11.92 14.55 8.74
C THR A 119 -11.24 13.94 9.95
N VAL A 120 -9.92 13.69 9.88
CA VAL A 120 -9.13 13.11 10.98
C VAL A 120 -7.90 13.93 11.34
N ALA A 121 -7.47 14.83 10.44
CA ALA A 121 -6.37 15.77 10.64
C ALA A 121 -6.86 17.17 10.25
N ASP A 122 -7.50 17.83 11.21
CA ASP A 122 -8.00 19.20 11.08
C ASP A 122 -6.88 20.23 11.35
N ASP A 123 -7.24 21.50 11.47
CA ASP A 123 -6.29 22.60 11.73
C ASP A 123 -5.54 22.48 13.06
N LYS A 124 -5.94 21.56 13.95
CA LYS A 124 -5.26 21.28 15.22
C LYS A 124 -4.21 20.17 15.09
N TRP A 125 -4.11 19.51 13.93
CA TRP A 125 -3.11 18.48 13.71
C TRP A 125 -1.71 19.07 13.80
N THR A 126 -0.90 18.49 14.69
CA THR A 126 0.48 18.89 15.03
C THR A 126 1.51 18.39 14.03
N GLY A 127 1.10 17.64 13.01
CA GLY A 127 2.01 16.97 12.06
C GLY A 127 2.49 15.59 12.53
N ASP A 128 1.92 15.05 13.61
CA ASP A 128 2.26 13.72 14.09
C ASP A 128 1.96 12.66 13.03
N ALA A 129 2.99 11.89 12.67
CA ALA A 129 2.92 10.81 11.70
C ALA A 129 3.86 9.67 12.10
N VAL A 130 3.45 8.43 11.82
CA VAL A 130 4.29 7.25 12.00
C VAL A 130 4.63 6.67 10.64
N ILE A 131 5.93 6.52 10.37
CA ILE A 131 6.43 5.99 9.11
C ILE A 131 7.05 4.63 9.37
N PHE A 132 6.52 3.62 8.67
CA PHE A 132 7.13 2.31 8.59
C PHE A 132 7.65 2.11 7.17
N SER A 133 8.89 1.65 7.06
CA SER A 133 9.46 1.24 5.78
C SER A 133 9.89 -0.21 5.88
N HIS A 134 9.75 -0.92 4.78
CA HIS A 134 10.31 -2.25 4.60
C HIS A 134 11.27 -2.16 3.43
N LEU A 135 12.54 -2.46 3.70
CA LEU A 135 13.57 -2.63 2.70
C LEU A 135 13.63 -4.13 2.39
N SER A 136 13.23 -4.49 1.18
CA SER A 136 13.37 -5.85 0.64
C SER A 136 14.74 -6.07 0.06
#